data_AF-R7MDK4-F1
#
_entry.id   AF-R7MDK4-F1
#
_cell.length_a   1.000
_cell.length_b   1.000
_cell.length_c   1.000
_cell.angle_alpha   90.00
_cell.angle_beta   90.00
_cell.angle_gamma   90.00
#
_symmetry.space_group_name_H-M   'P 1'
#
loop_
_entity.id
_entity.type
_entity.pdbx_description
1 polymer ?
#
loop_
_entity_poly.entity_id
_entity_poly.type
_entity_poly.pdbx_seq_one_letter_code
_entity_poly.pdbx_strand_id
1 'polypeptide(L)'
;MFHDKAKNSADMTDSILVPRTIFKGYLGIMTGTTLLTLSSFTSKFSKISKSLGILGALTSLYGTWAFVRPFIVKDAKGVQTTKDVEKV
;
A
#
# COMPACT_ATOMS: atom_id res chain seq x y z
N MET A 1 -1.32 -30.48 1.19
CA MET A 1 -1.53 -30.06 2.61
C MET A 1 -1.85 -28.56 2.63
N PHE A 2 -3.04 -28.19 3.12
CA PHE A 2 -3.76 -26.91 2.99
C PHE A 2 -4.20 -26.47 1.58
N HIS A 3 -3.39 -26.60 0.52
CA HIS A 3 -3.82 -26.23 -0.85
C HIS A 3 -4.98 -27.09 -1.40
N ASP A 4 -5.01 -28.39 -1.10
CA ASP A 4 -6.03 -29.32 -1.62
C ASP A 4 -7.40 -29.20 -0.92
N LYS A 5 -7.48 -28.39 0.16
CA LYS A 5 -8.69 -28.20 0.98
C LYS A 5 -9.35 -26.84 0.72
N ALA A 6 -8.66 -25.92 0.02
CA ALA A 6 -9.22 -24.65 -0.39
C ALA A 6 -9.97 -24.82 -1.71
N LYS A 7 -11.31 -24.81 -1.65
CA LYS A 7 -12.19 -24.96 -2.83
C LYS A 7 -11.99 -23.83 -3.86
N ASN A 8 -11.42 -22.70 -3.43
CA ASN A 8 -11.10 -21.55 -4.27
C ASN A 8 -9.63 -21.14 -4.05
N SER A 9 -8.74 -21.53 -4.98
CA SER A 9 -7.31 -21.21 -4.93
C SER A 9 -7.03 -19.70 -5.08
N ALA A 10 -7.98 -18.93 -5.61
CA ALA A 10 -7.90 -17.48 -5.71
C ALA A 10 -7.93 -16.80 -4.33
N ASP A 11 -8.70 -17.35 -3.38
CA ASP A 11 -8.90 -16.77 -2.04
C ASP A 11 -7.63 -16.80 -1.18
N MET A 12 -6.77 -17.80 -1.41
CA MET A 12 -5.46 -17.90 -0.74
C MET A 12 -4.48 -16.82 -1.20
N THR A 13 -4.55 -16.41 -2.47
CA THR A 13 -3.66 -15.39 -3.03
C THR A 13 -4.09 -14.00 -2.55
N ASP A 14 -5.39 -13.72 -2.53
CA ASP A 14 -5.95 -12.45 -2.05
C ASP A 14 -5.73 -12.26 -0.55
N SER A 15 -5.85 -13.33 0.25
CA SER A 15 -5.53 -13.33 1.68
C SER A 15 -4.07 -13.01 2.00
N ILE A 16 -3.15 -13.13 1.03
CA ILE A 16 -1.72 -12.79 1.21
C ILE A 16 -1.38 -11.43 0.58
N LEU A 17 -1.94 -11.13 -0.58
CA LEU A 17 -1.64 -9.90 -1.32
C LEU A 17 -2.25 -8.67 -0.64
N VAL A 18 -3.50 -8.75 -0.18
CA VAL A 18 -4.20 -7.62 0.43
C VAL A 18 -3.47 -7.14 1.69
N PRO A 19 -3.15 -8.00 2.69
CA PRO A 19 -2.41 -7.56 3.87
C PRO A 19 -1.02 -7.00 3.55
N ARG A 20 -0.30 -7.59 2.58
CA ARG A 20 1.02 -7.07 2.15
C ARG A 20 0.92 -5.66 1.57
N THR A 21 -0.10 -5.38 0.77
CA THR A 21 -0.31 -4.04 0.18
C THR A 21 -0.74 -3.01 1.22
N ILE A 22 -1.64 -3.40 2.13
CA ILE A 22 -2.05 -2.57 3.27
C ILE A 22 -0.87 -2.22 4.17
N PHE A 23 -0.05 -3.22 4.52
CA PHE A 23 1.12 -3.03 5.36
C PHE A 23 2.14 -2.08 4.70
N LYS A 24 2.38 -2.21 3.39
CA LYS A 24 3.22 -1.28 2.62
C LYS A 24 2.67 0.15 2.64
N GLY A 25 1.36 0.31 2.53
CA GLY A 25 0.70 1.62 2.63
C GLY A 25 0.93 2.28 3.99
N TYR A 26 0.73 1.53 5.08
CA TYR A 26 1.01 1.99 6.45
C TYR A 26 2.48 2.40 6.64
N LEU A 27 3.40 1.58 6.13
CA LEU A 27 4.83 1.87 6.21
C LEU A 27 5.16 3.17 5.45
N GLY A 28 4.57 3.39 4.27
CA GLY A 28 4.70 4.64 3.51
C GLY A 28 4.17 5.86 4.27
N ILE A 29 2.99 5.76 4.87
CA ILE A 29 2.38 6.83 5.66
C ILE A 29 3.22 7.15 6.90
N MET A 30 3.62 6.13 7.67
CA MET A 30 4.50 6.31 8.84
C MET A 30 5.82 6.99 8.48
N THR A 31 6.44 6.58 7.37
CA THR A 31 7.69 7.19 6.90
C THR A 31 7.45 8.65 6.52
N GLY A 32 6.36 8.95 5.81
CA GLY A 32 5.98 10.30 5.44
C GLY A 32 5.69 11.21 6.63
N THR A 33 4.93 10.74 7.63
CA THR A 33 4.70 11.49 8.87
C THR A 33 5.98 11.68 9.68
N THR A 34 6.88 10.69 9.67
CA THR A 34 8.18 10.82 10.34
C THR A 34 9.03 11.90 9.67
N LEU A 35 9.04 11.97 8.33
CA LEU A 35 9.74 13.04 7.61
C LEU A 35 9.12 14.41 7.85
N LEU A 36 7.79 14.51 7.95
CA LEU A 36 7.10 15.75 8.30
C LEU A 36 7.46 16.21 9.72
N THR A 37 7.47 15.30 10.69
CA THR A 37 7.89 15.59 12.06
C THR A 37 9.36 16.00 12.12
N LEU A 38 10.23 15.31 11.37
CA LEU A 38 11.66 15.63 11.29
C LEU A 38 11.91 16.98 10.60
N SER A 39 11.10 17.34 9.60
CA SER A 39 11.08 18.68 8.99
C SER A 39 10.76 19.77 10.01
N SER A 40 9.72 19.56 10.82
CA SER A 40 9.34 20.50 11.89
C SER A 40 10.45 20.65 12.94
N PHE A 41 11.12 19.55 13.30
CA PHE A 41 12.22 19.55 14.25
C PHE A 41 13.50 20.20 13.69
N THR A 42 13.76 20.08 12.39
CA THR A 42 14.91 20.67 11.70
C THR A 42 14.63 22.07 11.12
N SER A 43 13.60 22.75 11.61
CA SER A 43 13.18 24.10 11.19
C SER A 43 14.30 25.16 11.28
N LYS A 44 15.31 24.95 12.13
CA LYS A 44 16.52 25.77 12.21
C LYS A 44 17.32 25.83 10.89
N PHE A 45 17.24 24.78 10.08
CA PHE A 45 17.87 24.69 8.76
C PHE A 45 16.78 24.76 7.68
N SER A 46 16.41 25.98 7.27
CA SER A 46 15.24 26.23 6.40
C SER A 46 15.27 25.51 5.04
N LYS A 47 16.46 25.23 4.51
CA LYS A 47 16.64 24.49 3.24
C LYS A 47 16.37 23.00 3.39
N ILE A 48 16.72 22.41 4.54
CA ILE A 48 16.59 20.99 4.83
C ILE A 48 15.18 20.68 5.33
N SER A 49 14.61 21.53 6.20
CA SER A 49 13.23 21.38 6.67
C SER A 49 12.23 21.46 5.52
N LYS A 50 12.34 22.44 4.61
CA LYS A 50 11.44 22.53 3.45
C LYS A 50 11.51 21.30 2.54
N SER A 51 12.71 20.77 2.28
CA SER A 51 12.85 19.58 1.46
C SER A 51 12.27 18.34 2.16
N LEU A 52 12.54 18.12 3.45
CA LEU A 52 11.94 17.03 4.22
C LEU A 52 10.43 17.15 4.34
N GLY A 53 9.88 18.36 4.47
CA GLY A 53 8.45 18.59 4.57
C GLY A 53 7.73 18.23 3.26
N ILE A 54 8.28 18.67 2.12
CA ILE A 54 7.77 18.30 0.79
C ILE A 54 7.93 16.80 0.55
N LEU A 55 9.09 16.22 0.86
CA LEU A 55 9.33 14.79 0.69
C LEU A 55 8.41 13.95 1.58
N GLY A 56 8.17 14.38 2.82
CA GLY A 56 7.26 13.74 3.76
C GLY A 56 5.81 13.81 3.30
N ALA A 57 5.37 14.94 2.75
CA ALA A 57 4.04 15.09 2.15
C ALA A 57 3.86 14.18 0.92
N LEU A 58 4.83 14.17 0.00
CA LEU A 58 4.81 13.31 -1.20
C LEU A 58 4.84 11.81 -0.83
N THR A 59 5.67 11.44 0.14
CA THR A 59 5.76 10.06 0.63
C THR A 59 4.46 9.64 1.32
N SER A 60 3.81 10.53 2.08
CA SER A 60 2.51 10.27 2.71
C SER A 60 1.40 10.10 1.67
N LEU A 61 1.38 10.92 0.62
CA LEU A 61 0.45 10.80 -0.50
C LEU A 61 0.64 9.48 -1.26
N TYR A 62 1.89 9.10 -1.53
CA TYR A 62 2.20 7.82 -2.18
C TYR A 62 1.84 6.63 -1.29
N GLY A 63 2.12 6.70 0.02
CA GLY A 63 1.71 5.67 0.98
C GLY A 63 0.19 5.51 1.04
N THR A 64 -0.54 6.62 1.02
CA THR A 64 -2.01 6.62 0.97
C THR A 64 -2.53 6.01 -0.34
N TRP A 65 -1.93 6.36 -1.48
CA TRP A 65 -2.29 5.75 -2.75
C TRP A 65 -2.01 4.23 -2.77
N ALA A 66 -0.86 3.80 -2.25
CA ALA A 66 -0.51 2.38 -2.15
C ALA A 66 -1.44 1.60 -1.19
N PHE A 67 -1.91 2.24 -0.12
CA PHE A 67 -2.91 1.69 0.80
C PHE A 67 -4.28 1.53 0.14
N VAL A 68 -4.70 2.52 -0.66
CA VAL A 68 -6.03 2.55 -1.30
C VAL A 68 -6.07 1.75 -2.61
N ARG A 69 -4.93 1.57 -3.30
CA ARG A 69 -4.80 0.81 -4.54
C ARG A 69 -5.50 -0.56 -4.55
N PRO A 70 -5.35 -1.44 -3.54
CA PRO A 70 -6.06 -2.73 -3.51
C PRO A 70 -7.59 -2.61 -3.40
N PHE A 71 -8.12 -1.49 -2.90
CA PHE A 71 -9.57 -1.27 -2.77
C PHE A 71 -10.20 -0.65 -4.02
N ILE A 72 -9.47 0.20 -4.75
CA ILE A 72 -9.96 0.86 -5.97
C ILE A 72 -9.70 -0.01 -7.21
N VAL A 73 -8.52 -0.63 -7.30
CA VAL A 73 -8.15 -1.44 -8.45
C VAL A 73 -8.55 -2.88 -8.15
N LYS A 74 -9.80 -3.23 -8.51
CA LYS A 74 -10.30 -4.62 -8.50
C LYS A 74 -9.47 -5.57 -9.37
N ASP A 75 -8.67 -5.04 -10.31
CA ASP A 75 -7.76 -5.78 -11.19
C ASP A 75 -6.28 -5.67 -10.75
N ALA A 76 -5.99 -5.84 -9.46
CA ALA A 76 -4.60 -6.05 -9.05
C ALA A 76 -4.12 -7.38 -9.67
N LYS A 77 -3.01 -7.38 -10.43
CA LYS A 77 -2.39 -8.59 -11.00
C LYS A 77 -2.30 -9.69 -9.93
N GLY A 78 -3.17 -10.70 -10.02
CA GLY A 78 -3.31 -11.78 -9.03
C GLY A 78 -4.74 -12.01 -8.53
N VAL A 79 -5.66 -11.06 -8.69
CA VAL A 79 -7.09 -11.21 -8.39
C VAL A 79 -7.77 -11.85 -9.61
N GLN A 80 -8.48 -12.96 -9.44
CA GLN A 80 -9.25 -13.58 -10.53
C GLN A 80 -10.35 -12.63 -11.01
N THR A 81 -10.23 -12.18 -12.25
CA THR A 81 -11.31 -11.52 -12.99
C THR A 81 -12.53 -12.44 -13.06
N THR A 82 -13.71 -11.91 -12.78
CA THR A 82 -15.03 -12.60 -12.81
C THR A 82 -15.41 -13.19 -14.17
N LYS A 83 -14.52 -13.14 -15.19
CA LYS A 83 -14.76 -13.64 -16.54
C LYS A 83 -14.50 -15.15 -16.72
N ASP A 84 -13.86 -15.82 -15.77
CA ASP A 84 -13.56 -17.26 -15.88
C ASP A 84 -14.63 -18.19 -15.25
N VAL A 85 -15.76 -17.65 -14.77
CA VAL A 85 -16.85 -18.46 -14.17
C VAL A 85 -17.86 -18.96 -15.21
N GLU A 86 -17.83 -18.47 -16.45
CA GLU A 86 -18.82 -18.85 -17.49
C GLU A 86 -18.39 -20.00 -18.40
N LYS A 87 -17.19 -20.58 -18.20
CA LYS A 87 -16.75 -21.76 -18.95
C LYS A 87 -15.92 -22.69 -18.09
N VAL A 88 -16.56 -23.53 -17.25
CA VAL A 88 -16.33 -24.98 -17.13
C VAL A 88 -17.55 -25.58 -16.43
#